data_AF-A0A3N4Z0E0-F1
#
_entry.id   AF-A0A3N4Z0E0-F1
#
_cell.length_a   1.000
_cell.length_b   1.000
_cell.length_c   1.000
_cell.angle_alpha   90.00
_cell.angle_beta   90.00
_cell.angle_gamma   90.00
#
_symmetry.space_group_name_H-M   'P 1'
#
loop_
_entity.id
_entity.type
_entity.pdbx_description
1 polymer ?
#
loop_
_entity_poly.entity_id
_entity_poly.type
_entity_poly.pdbx_seq_one_letter_code
_entity_poly.pdbx_strand_id
1 'polypeptide(L)'
;MSIQSREDASGAAEGHAIGADAANAVAHTLRALADPLRLRMLSAIATDPDGETSAGELATLTDVAQPTVSHHLKVLRDVGLLTSERRGTFVLYRIAPGYRGAVTTLLDKFAPSAVSVGKGPHLTGLTDVDHELTSLAASLTTRVPGTTPEESLRVVRESYAALARRGGIATHLVALTEHFARQRLDDLATARASGDPGGVAPEAPDAMSGRTVTDPATAAVVPGTAAPGTAAPRTARKPQVLFVCVANAGRSQLAAALLAHYAGDRVVVRSAGSAPAPEVHDTVRALLAEIDPSAAEPGAHRGIFPKPLTDDAVRAADVVVTMGCGDACPVLPGKRYEDWVVGDPALASPAGVAAIRDELDHRVRALLAELLPS
;
A
#
# COMPACT_ATOMS: atom_id res chain seq x y z
N MET A 1 -11.32 -46.09 8.60
CA MET A 1 -11.60 -45.19 7.46
C MET A 1 -10.92 -43.86 7.76
N SER A 2 -10.11 -43.34 6.83
CA SER A 2 -9.57 -41.95 6.79
C SER A 2 -8.16 -41.63 7.35
N ILE A 3 -7.15 -42.48 7.15
CA ILE A 3 -5.73 -42.01 7.23
C ILE A 3 -4.93 -42.28 5.93
N GLN A 4 -5.22 -43.37 5.21
CA GLN A 4 -4.55 -43.68 3.93
C GLN A 4 -4.89 -42.73 2.76
N SER A 5 -5.94 -41.91 2.86
CA SER A 5 -6.37 -41.05 1.74
C SER A 5 -5.60 -39.73 1.61
N ARG A 6 -4.68 -39.39 2.53
CA ARG A 6 -3.86 -38.16 2.46
C ARG A 6 -2.43 -38.39 1.99
N GLU A 7 -1.89 -39.61 2.07
CA GLU A 7 -0.55 -39.92 1.57
C GLU A 7 -0.51 -40.00 0.03
N ASP A 8 -1.58 -40.51 -0.60
CA ASP A 8 -1.69 -40.58 -2.07
C ASP A 8 -1.86 -39.20 -2.73
N ALA A 9 -2.29 -38.18 -1.99
CA ALA A 9 -2.45 -36.80 -2.49
C ALA A 9 -1.12 -36.01 -2.49
N SER A 10 -0.13 -36.41 -1.69
CA SER A 10 1.19 -35.77 -1.63
C SER A 10 2.02 -36.04 -2.89
N GLY A 11 1.93 -37.26 -3.45
CA GLY A 11 2.64 -37.62 -4.68
C GLY A 11 2.08 -36.97 -5.95
N ALA A 12 0.80 -36.57 -5.94
CA ALA A 12 0.17 -35.90 -7.08
C ALA A 12 0.51 -34.39 -7.18
N ALA A 13 0.85 -33.75 -6.06
CA ALA A 13 1.28 -32.35 -6.02
C ALA A 13 2.71 -32.16 -6.56
N GLU A 14 3.61 -33.12 -6.31
CA GLU A 14 4.96 -33.15 -6.88
C GLU A 14 4.96 -33.34 -8.40
N GLY A 15 3.89 -33.94 -8.97
CA GLY A 15 3.72 -34.10 -10.43
C GLY A 15 3.30 -32.83 -11.19
N HIS A 16 2.89 -31.76 -10.50
CA HIS A 16 2.48 -30.48 -11.11
C HIS A 16 3.54 -29.39 -11.02
N ALA A 17 4.54 -29.55 -10.14
CA ALA A 17 5.64 -28.62 -10.01
C ALA A 17 6.71 -28.96 -11.06
N ILE A 18 7.21 -27.95 -11.77
CA ILE A 18 8.38 -28.12 -12.62
C ILE A 18 9.59 -28.49 -11.76
N GLY A 19 10.43 -29.41 -12.24
CA GLY A 19 11.66 -29.78 -11.54
C GLY A 19 12.62 -28.59 -11.39
N ALA A 20 13.47 -28.62 -10.36
CA ALA A 20 14.36 -27.51 -10.02
C ALA A 20 15.30 -27.08 -11.17
N ASP A 21 15.82 -28.04 -11.95
CA ASP A 21 16.67 -27.74 -13.09
C ASP A 21 15.91 -27.04 -14.22
N ALA A 22 14.68 -27.48 -14.49
CA ALA A 22 13.79 -26.83 -15.45
C ALA A 22 13.42 -25.42 -14.98
N ALA A 23 13.13 -25.24 -13.70
CA ALA A 23 12.85 -23.93 -13.10
C ALA A 23 14.05 -22.98 -13.24
N ASN A 24 15.27 -23.44 -12.94
CA ASN A 24 16.49 -22.65 -13.06
C ASN A 24 16.80 -22.27 -14.51
N ALA A 25 16.63 -23.20 -15.46
CA ALA A 25 16.82 -22.93 -16.89
C ALA A 25 15.81 -21.91 -17.44
N VAL A 26 14.54 -22.03 -17.03
CA VAL A 26 13.49 -21.06 -17.37
C VAL A 26 13.78 -19.70 -16.75
N ALA A 27 14.14 -19.64 -15.46
CA ALA A 27 14.47 -18.40 -14.77
C ALA A 27 15.67 -17.67 -15.41
N HIS A 28 16.69 -18.41 -15.85
CA HIS A 28 17.84 -17.84 -16.54
C HIS A 28 17.44 -17.17 -17.86
N THR A 29 16.62 -17.85 -18.66
CA THR A 29 16.09 -17.32 -19.92
C THR A 29 15.17 -16.12 -19.68
N LEU A 30 14.28 -16.18 -18.69
CA LEU A 30 13.39 -15.07 -18.33
C LEU A 30 14.17 -13.84 -17.86
N ARG A 31 15.27 -14.01 -17.12
CA ARG A 31 16.14 -12.90 -16.71
C ARG A 31 16.80 -12.20 -17.91
N ALA A 32 17.13 -12.96 -18.96
CA ALA A 32 17.62 -12.39 -20.21
C ALA A 32 16.51 -11.72 -21.04
N LEU A 33 15.25 -12.04 -20.81
CA LEU A 33 14.10 -11.40 -21.46
C LEU A 33 13.53 -10.20 -20.69
N ALA A 34 13.74 -10.13 -19.37
CA ALA A 34 13.20 -9.12 -18.47
C ALA A 34 13.86 -7.75 -18.63
N ASP A 35 13.79 -7.19 -19.84
CA ASP A 35 14.27 -5.86 -20.20
C ASP A 35 13.44 -5.34 -21.39
N PRO A 36 12.92 -4.09 -21.32
CA PRO A 36 12.03 -3.56 -22.34
C PRO A 36 12.65 -3.49 -23.74
N LEU A 37 13.94 -3.14 -23.84
CA LEU A 37 14.61 -3.01 -25.14
C LEU A 37 14.78 -4.38 -25.81
N ARG A 38 15.14 -5.42 -25.05
CA ARG A 38 15.22 -6.80 -25.55
C ARG A 38 13.88 -7.34 -26.05
N LEU A 39 12.79 -7.07 -25.33
CA LEU A 39 11.45 -7.45 -25.78
C LEU A 39 11.03 -6.72 -27.06
N ARG A 40 11.34 -5.42 -27.19
CA ARG A 40 11.09 -4.65 -28.41
C ARG A 40 11.89 -5.19 -29.60
N MET A 41 13.17 -5.52 -29.41
CA MET A 41 14.00 -6.12 -30.46
C MET A 41 13.48 -7.50 -30.88
N LEU A 42 13.09 -8.36 -29.93
CA LEU A 42 12.51 -9.67 -30.23
C LEU A 42 11.19 -9.56 -30.99
N SER A 43 10.34 -8.60 -30.60
CA SER A 43 9.11 -8.30 -31.34
C SER A 43 9.42 -7.87 -32.77
N ALA A 44 10.37 -6.94 -32.96
CA ALA A 44 10.75 -6.47 -34.29
C ALA A 44 11.25 -7.62 -35.18
N ILE A 45 12.17 -8.47 -34.68
CA ILE A 45 12.67 -9.64 -35.40
C ILE A 45 11.56 -10.65 -35.70
N ALA A 46 10.62 -10.86 -34.77
CA ALA A 46 9.51 -11.79 -34.94
C ALA A 46 8.48 -11.32 -35.99
N THR A 47 8.31 -10.00 -36.14
CA THR A 47 7.37 -9.38 -37.08
C THR A 47 7.99 -9.05 -38.43
N ASP A 48 9.31 -9.15 -38.56
CA ASP A 48 10.01 -8.92 -39.82
C ASP A 48 9.59 -10.00 -40.85
N PRO A 49 9.26 -9.63 -42.10
CA PRO A 49 8.83 -10.58 -43.13
C PRO A 49 9.84 -11.71 -43.40
N ASP A 50 11.13 -11.42 -43.32
CA ASP A 50 12.20 -12.40 -43.50
C ASP A 50 12.58 -13.08 -42.17
N GLY A 51 12.00 -12.61 -41.05
CA GLY A 51 12.20 -13.10 -39.70
C GLY A 51 13.62 -12.85 -39.18
N GLU A 52 14.36 -11.92 -39.78
CA GLU A 52 15.72 -11.53 -39.39
C GLU A 52 15.92 -10.01 -39.50
N THR A 53 16.80 -9.44 -38.68
CA THR A 53 17.09 -8.00 -38.71
C THR A 53 18.54 -7.73 -38.32
N SER A 54 19.13 -6.64 -38.82
CA SER A 54 20.47 -6.19 -38.41
C SER A 54 20.45 -5.32 -37.14
N ALA A 55 21.60 -5.22 -36.46
CA ALA A 55 21.74 -4.33 -35.29
C ALA A 55 21.54 -2.84 -35.63
N GLY A 56 21.84 -2.43 -36.88
CA GLY A 56 21.64 -1.07 -37.34
C GLY A 56 20.17 -0.72 -37.52
N GLU A 57 19.41 -1.60 -38.17
CA GLU A 57 17.96 -1.43 -38.33
C GLU A 57 17.24 -1.44 -36.98
N LEU A 58 17.64 -2.33 -36.06
CA LEU A 58 17.10 -2.34 -34.70
C LEU A 58 17.40 -1.06 -33.93
N ALA A 59 18.60 -0.48 -34.09
CA ALA A 59 18.95 0.81 -33.50
C ALA A 59 18.04 1.93 -34.00
N THR A 60 17.76 1.97 -35.30
CA THR A 60 16.81 2.91 -35.90
C THR A 60 15.38 2.69 -35.40
N LEU A 61 14.91 1.44 -35.37
CA LEU A 61 13.54 1.10 -34.95
C LEU A 61 13.28 1.35 -33.46
N THR A 62 14.32 1.19 -32.63
CA THR A 62 14.18 1.31 -31.16
C THR A 62 14.49 2.71 -30.63
N ASP A 63 15.05 3.58 -31.47
CA ASP A 63 15.57 4.92 -31.13
C ASP A 63 16.66 4.86 -30.04
N VAL A 64 17.58 3.92 -30.19
CA VAL A 64 18.68 3.68 -29.24
C VAL A 64 19.99 3.54 -30.00
N ALA A 65 21.09 4.03 -29.41
CA ALA A 65 22.42 3.90 -29.98
C ALA A 65 22.82 2.43 -30.25
N GLN A 66 23.44 2.19 -31.41
CA GLN A 66 23.85 0.86 -31.87
C GLN A 66 24.75 0.06 -30.89
N PRO A 67 25.68 0.68 -30.12
CA PRO A 67 26.45 -0.05 -29.11
C PRO A 67 25.57 -0.71 -28.04
N THR A 68 24.52 0.00 -27.60
CA THR A 68 23.55 -0.51 -26.62
C THR A 68 22.77 -1.68 -27.20
N VAL A 69 22.24 -1.53 -28.42
CA VAL A 69 21.55 -2.62 -29.15
C VAL A 69 22.43 -3.86 -29.30
N SER A 70 23.70 -3.67 -29.69
CA SER A 70 24.66 -4.76 -29.85
C SER A 70 24.94 -5.49 -28.54
N HIS A 71 25.01 -4.77 -27.42
CA HIS A 71 25.13 -5.35 -26.10
C HIS A 71 23.93 -6.24 -25.76
N HIS A 72 22.71 -5.74 -25.95
CA HIS A 72 21.50 -6.51 -25.66
C HIS A 72 21.32 -7.73 -26.58
N LEU A 73 21.66 -7.61 -27.86
CA LEU A 73 21.67 -8.73 -28.81
C LEU A 73 22.68 -9.81 -28.41
N LYS A 74 23.85 -9.42 -27.90
CA LYS A 74 24.82 -10.35 -27.35
C LYS A 74 24.22 -11.14 -26.19
N VAL A 75 23.59 -10.48 -25.22
CA VAL A 75 22.97 -11.15 -24.07
C VAL A 75 21.90 -12.16 -24.51
N LEU A 76 21.09 -11.83 -25.51
CA LEU A 76 20.08 -12.75 -26.05
C LEU A 76 20.70 -13.95 -26.80
N ARG A 77 21.84 -13.76 -27.47
CA ARG A 77 22.59 -14.89 -28.07
C ARG A 77 23.26 -15.77 -27.02
N ASP A 78 23.80 -15.18 -25.96
CA ASP A 78 24.54 -15.91 -24.92
C ASP A 78 23.62 -16.92 -24.20
N VAL A 79 22.31 -16.61 -24.08
CA VAL A 79 21.29 -17.55 -23.57
C VAL A 79 20.64 -18.42 -24.64
N GLY A 80 21.08 -18.32 -25.90
CA GLY A 80 20.61 -19.12 -27.02
C GLY A 80 19.26 -18.70 -27.64
N LEU A 81 18.68 -17.56 -27.24
CA LEU A 81 17.41 -17.05 -27.79
C LEU A 81 17.55 -16.57 -29.24
N LEU A 82 18.72 -16.03 -29.58
CA LEU A 82 19.04 -15.55 -30.94
C LEU A 82 20.18 -16.37 -31.54
N THR A 83 20.10 -16.56 -32.86
CA THR A 83 21.23 -16.90 -33.71
C THR A 83 21.67 -15.68 -34.49
N SER A 84 22.92 -15.68 -34.97
CA SER A 84 23.41 -14.61 -35.84
C SER A 84 24.19 -15.16 -37.02
N GLU A 85 24.00 -14.55 -38.18
CA GLU A 85 24.67 -14.91 -39.43
C GLU A 85 25.30 -13.65 -40.05
N ARG A 86 26.55 -13.75 -40.51
CA ARG A 86 27.21 -12.62 -41.17
C ARG A 86 26.93 -12.67 -42.67
N ARG A 87 26.29 -11.62 -43.20
CA ARG A 87 26.03 -11.45 -44.63
C ARG A 87 26.66 -10.16 -45.13
N GLY A 88 27.80 -10.30 -45.81
CA GLY A 88 28.61 -9.16 -46.25
C GLY A 88 29.14 -8.34 -45.08
N THR A 89 28.81 -7.05 -45.07
CA THR A 89 29.23 -6.09 -44.02
C THR A 89 28.35 -6.12 -42.78
N PHE A 90 27.20 -6.80 -42.82
CA PHE A 90 26.22 -6.80 -41.72
C PHE A 90 26.13 -8.17 -41.03
N VAL A 91 25.69 -8.13 -39.77
CA VAL A 91 25.32 -9.33 -39.00
C VAL A 91 23.82 -9.30 -38.81
N LEU A 92 23.15 -10.32 -39.32
CA LEU A 92 21.71 -10.51 -39.19
C LEU A 92 21.42 -11.40 -38.00
N TYR A 93 20.38 -11.05 -37.25
CA TYR A 93 19.94 -11.75 -36.05
C TYR A 93 18.59 -12.39 -36.29
N ARG A 94 18.43 -13.63 -35.84
CA ARG A 94 17.22 -14.43 -36.00
C ARG A 94 16.83 -15.08 -34.68
N ILE A 95 15.54 -15.25 -34.42
CA ILE A 95 15.09 -16.07 -33.29
C ILE A 95 15.49 -17.52 -33.54
N ALA A 96 16.14 -18.13 -32.56
CA ALA A 96 16.60 -19.51 -32.65
C ALA A 96 15.39 -20.45 -32.86
N PRO A 97 15.49 -21.48 -33.73
CA PRO A 97 14.34 -22.32 -34.08
C PRO A 97 13.64 -22.96 -32.87
N GLY A 98 14.40 -23.40 -31.86
CA GLY A 98 13.87 -23.99 -30.63
C GLY A 98 13.08 -23.03 -29.74
N TYR A 99 13.27 -21.72 -29.91
CA TYR A 99 12.59 -20.68 -29.12
C TYR A 99 11.46 -19.98 -29.89
N ARG A 100 11.29 -20.22 -31.20
CA ARG A 100 10.25 -19.54 -32.00
C ARG A 100 8.85 -19.69 -31.41
N GLY A 101 8.40 -20.90 -31.12
CA GLY A 101 7.08 -21.13 -30.55
C GLY A 101 6.88 -20.49 -29.18
N ALA A 102 7.93 -20.46 -28.35
CA ALA A 102 7.91 -19.82 -27.04
C ALA A 102 7.86 -18.28 -27.16
N VAL A 103 8.63 -17.68 -28.06
CA VAL A 103 8.61 -16.24 -28.33
C VAL A 103 7.28 -15.81 -28.94
N THR A 104 6.72 -16.55 -29.89
CA THR A 104 5.38 -16.29 -30.41
C THR A 104 4.33 -16.37 -29.31
N THR A 105 4.38 -17.39 -28.45
CA THR A 105 3.46 -17.49 -27.29
C THR A 105 3.64 -16.31 -26.32
N LEU A 106 4.89 -15.90 -26.09
CA LEU A 106 5.21 -14.74 -25.25
C LEU A 106 4.62 -13.46 -25.85
N LEU A 107 4.77 -13.22 -27.15
CA LEU A 107 4.31 -11.99 -27.80
C LEU A 107 2.79 -11.96 -28.06
N ASP A 108 2.17 -13.11 -28.36
CA ASP A 108 0.77 -13.17 -28.77
C ASP A 108 -0.19 -13.47 -27.62
N LYS A 109 0.27 -14.19 -26.58
CA LYS A 109 -0.58 -14.59 -25.45
C LYS A 109 -0.15 -13.92 -24.16
N PHE A 110 1.14 -13.97 -23.84
CA PHE A 110 1.62 -13.48 -22.57
C PHE A 110 1.73 -11.95 -22.55
N ALA A 111 2.26 -11.30 -23.59
CA ALA A 111 2.43 -9.85 -23.61
C ALA A 111 1.09 -9.10 -23.58
N PRO A 112 0.04 -9.48 -24.33
CA PRO A 112 -1.28 -8.86 -24.17
C PRO A 112 -1.88 -9.11 -22.79
N SER A 113 -1.61 -10.28 -22.20
CA SER A 113 -2.03 -10.59 -20.82
C SER A 113 -1.23 -9.81 -19.77
N ALA A 114 0.06 -9.58 -20.00
CA ALA A 114 0.93 -8.81 -19.12
C ALA A 114 0.66 -7.30 -19.23
N VAL A 115 0.26 -6.82 -20.41
CA VAL A 115 -0.23 -5.44 -20.61
C VAL A 115 -1.64 -5.28 -20.06
N SER A 116 -2.48 -6.31 -20.07
CA SER A 116 -3.83 -6.26 -19.46
C SER A 116 -3.80 -6.43 -17.94
N VAL A 117 -2.87 -7.21 -17.39
CA VAL A 117 -2.56 -7.33 -15.96
C VAL A 117 -1.74 -6.12 -15.46
N GLY A 118 -0.88 -5.58 -16.34
CA GLY A 118 -0.12 -4.32 -16.16
C GLY A 118 -0.94 -3.06 -16.48
N LYS A 119 -2.23 -3.21 -16.82
CA LYS A 119 -3.24 -2.15 -16.85
C LYS A 119 -3.80 -1.85 -15.45
N GLY A 120 -3.07 -2.20 -14.40
CA GLY A 120 -3.09 -1.40 -13.17
C GLY A 120 -2.42 -0.04 -13.47
N PRO A 121 -2.88 1.08 -12.92
CA PRO A 121 -2.57 2.41 -13.42
C PRO A 121 -1.07 2.73 -13.30
N HIS A 122 -0.34 2.64 -14.41
CA HIS A 122 1.05 3.11 -14.53
C HIS A 122 1.01 4.56 -15.01
N LEU A 123 1.30 5.47 -14.09
CA LEU A 123 1.30 6.92 -14.32
C LEU A 123 2.53 7.33 -15.14
N THR A 124 2.34 7.81 -16.37
CA THR A 124 3.42 8.27 -17.27
C THR A 124 3.70 9.79 -17.19
N GLY A 125 3.01 10.52 -16.31
CA GLY A 125 3.26 11.94 -16.01
C GLY A 125 2.29 12.53 -14.97
N LEU A 126 2.55 13.75 -14.46
CA LEU A 126 1.67 14.44 -13.50
C LEU A 126 0.22 14.59 -14.00
N THR A 127 0.02 14.77 -15.31
CA THR A 127 -1.30 14.87 -15.95
C THR A 127 -2.07 13.55 -15.93
N ASP A 128 -1.36 12.42 -16.04
CA ASP A 128 -1.99 11.09 -15.96
C ASP A 128 -2.45 10.81 -14.53
N VAL A 129 -1.68 11.28 -13.53
CA VAL A 129 -2.06 11.18 -12.12
C VAL A 129 -3.36 11.91 -11.86
N ASP A 130 -3.49 13.16 -12.31
CA ASP A 130 -4.69 13.96 -12.05
C ASP A 130 -5.95 13.34 -12.66
N HIS A 131 -5.84 12.75 -13.85
CA HIS A 131 -6.95 12.01 -14.46
C HIS A 131 -7.31 10.76 -13.65
N GLU A 132 -6.32 9.97 -13.23
CA GLU A 132 -6.54 8.78 -12.38
C GLU A 132 -7.15 9.14 -11.02
N LEU A 133 -6.68 10.20 -10.37
CA LEU A 133 -7.25 10.68 -9.10
C LEU A 133 -8.69 11.17 -9.26
N THR A 134 -9.00 11.80 -10.40
CA THR A 134 -10.38 12.24 -10.71
C THR A 134 -11.30 11.05 -10.94
N SER A 135 -10.84 10.05 -11.70
CA SER A 135 -11.56 8.79 -11.92
C SER A 135 -11.77 8.02 -10.61
N LEU A 136 -10.74 7.93 -9.78
CA LEU A 136 -10.80 7.31 -8.45
C LEU A 136 -11.81 8.02 -7.55
N ALA A 137 -11.82 9.35 -7.52
CA ALA A 137 -12.78 10.14 -6.75
C ALA A 137 -14.23 9.91 -7.20
N ALA A 138 -14.47 9.85 -8.52
CA ALA A 138 -15.78 9.52 -9.06
C ALA A 138 -16.21 8.10 -8.65
N SER A 139 -15.30 7.12 -8.69
CA SER A 139 -15.56 5.76 -8.22
C SER A 139 -15.92 5.72 -6.74
N LEU A 140 -15.12 6.36 -5.87
CA LEU A 140 -15.35 6.37 -4.42
C LEU A 140 -16.66 7.08 -4.03
N THR A 141 -17.05 8.12 -4.75
CA THR A 141 -18.35 8.81 -4.54
C THR A 141 -19.53 7.84 -4.64
N THR A 142 -19.46 6.88 -5.56
CA THR A 142 -20.51 5.85 -5.70
C THR A 142 -20.44 4.74 -4.66
N ARG A 143 -19.26 4.49 -4.10
CA ARG A 143 -18.99 3.38 -3.17
C ARG A 143 -19.20 3.74 -1.70
N VAL A 144 -19.05 5.01 -1.33
CA VAL A 144 -19.18 5.48 0.06
C VAL A 144 -20.44 6.35 0.22
N PRO A 145 -21.53 5.82 0.82
CA PRO A 145 -22.79 6.53 0.95
C PRO A 145 -22.65 7.87 1.69
N GLY A 146 -23.36 8.90 1.22
CA GLY A 146 -23.38 10.22 1.87
C GLY A 146 -22.18 11.10 1.57
N THR A 147 -21.33 10.72 0.61
CA THR A 147 -20.17 11.51 0.16
C THR A 147 -20.52 12.32 -1.09
N THR A 148 -20.14 13.60 -1.13
CA THR A 148 -20.31 14.44 -2.33
C THR A 148 -19.12 14.27 -3.30
N PRO A 149 -19.30 14.51 -4.61
CA PRO A 149 -18.19 14.47 -5.57
C PRO A 149 -17.02 15.39 -5.19
N GLU A 150 -17.31 16.58 -4.68
CA GLU A 150 -16.31 17.56 -4.23
C GLU A 150 -15.51 17.05 -3.03
N GLU A 151 -16.19 16.44 -2.05
CA GLU A 151 -15.54 15.85 -0.89
C GLU A 151 -14.65 14.68 -1.28
N SER A 152 -15.15 13.75 -2.11
CA SER A 152 -14.35 12.63 -2.62
C SER A 152 -13.09 13.11 -3.32
N LEU A 153 -13.21 14.10 -4.21
CA LEU A 153 -12.07 14.63 -4.97
C LEU A 153 -11.04 15.29 -4.04
N ARG A 154 -11.50 16.09 -3.07
CA ARG A 154 -10.62 16.69 -2.06
C ARG A 154 -9.88 15.62 -1.26
N VAL A 155 -10.60 14.65 -0.70
CA VAL A 155 -10.01 13.59 0.13
C VAL A 155 -9.03 12.74 -0.66
N VAL A 156 -9.34 12.37 -1.91
CA VAL A 156 -8.42 11.63 -2.77
C VAL A 156 -7.13 12.41 -3.06
N ARG A 157 -7.24 13.69 -3.45
CA ARG A 157 -6.06 14.53 -3.75
C ARG A 157 -5.19 14.77 -2.53
N GLU A 158 -5.79 15.09 -1.39
CA GLU A 158 -5.07 15.26 -0.13
C GLU A 158 -4.36 13.97 0.30
N SER A 159 -5.04 12.83 0.17
CA SER A 159 -4.48 11.52 0.51
C SER A 159 -3.29 11.17 -0.38
N TYR A 160 -3.42 11.39 -1.70
CA TYR A 160 -2.32 11.21 -2.65
C TYR A 160 -1.13 12.10 -2.28
N ALA A 161 -1.37 13.40 -2.09
CA ALA A 161 -0.32 14.37 -1.79
C ALA A 161 0.39 14.02 -0.47
N ALA A 162 -0.34 13.55 0.54
CA ALA A 162 0.24 13.18 1.81
C ALA A 162 1.08 11.90 1.74
N LEU A 163 0.65 10.89 0.96
CA LEU A 163 1.43 9.68 0.73
C LEU A 163 2.64 9.92 -0.18
N ALA A 164 2.52 10.79 -1.18
CA ALA A 164 3.62 11.16 -2.07
C ALA A 164 4.78 11.84 -1.33
N ARG A 165 4.49 12.65 -0.30
CA ARG A 165 5.51 13.35 0.51
C ARG A 165 6.35 12.43 1.39
N ARG A 166 5.91 11.19 1.62
CA ARG A 166 6.56 10.20 2.49
C ARG A 166 7.93 9.73 1.97
N GLY A 167 8.16 9.82 0.66
CA GLY A 167 9.30 9.19 -0.03
C GLY A 167 9.14 7.67 -0.21
N GLY A 168 9.90 7.09 -1.13
CA GLY A 168 9.85 5.64 -1.48
C GLY A 168 9.45 5.36 -2.94
N ILE A 169 9.62 4.12 -3.40
CA ILE A 169 9.28 3.72 -4.78
C ILE A 169 7.75 3.63 -4.93
N ALA A 170 7.22 4.45 -5.83
CA ALA A 170 5.79 4.76 -5.96
C ALA A 170 4.98 3.82 -6.88
N THR A 171 5.46 2.59 -7.12
CA THR A 171 4.80 1.64 -8.05
C THR A 171 3.34 1.33 -7.69
N HIS A 172 2.92 1.58 -6.44
CA HIS A 172 1.55 1.37 -5.97
C HIS A 172 0.90 2.61 -5.34
N LEU A 173 1.40 3.82 -5.60
CA LEU A 173 0.91 5.02 -4.90
C LEU A 173 -0.58 5.31 -5.13
N VAL A 174 -1.10 5.08 -6.35
CA VAL A 174 -2.54 5.24 -6.63
C VAL A 174 -3.37 4.20 -5.87
N ALA A 175 -2.91 2.95 -5.80
CA ALA A 175 -3.60 1.91 -5.04
C ALA A 175 -3.61 2.23 -3.53
N LEU A 176 -2.48 2.67 -2.97
CA LEU A 176 -2.43 3.11 -1.56
C LEU A 176 -3.31 4.33 -1.31
N THR A 177 -3.40 5.23 -2.30
CA THR A 177 -4.30 6.39 -2.27
C THR A 177 -5.77 5.95 -2.23
N GLU A 178 -6.18 4.99 -3.06
CA GLU A 178 -7.54 4.43 -3.01
C GLU A 178 -7.87 3.90 -1.61
N HIS A 179 -6.98 3.08 -1.05
CA HIS A 179 -7.19 2.50 0.29
C HIS A 179 -7.29 3.59 1.36
N PHE A 180 -6.37 4.56 1.33
CA PHE A 180 -6.36 5.63 2.34
C PHE A 180 -7.56 6.56 2.20
N ALA A 181 -7.87 7.00 0.98
CA ALA A 181 -9.00 7.89 0.72
C ALA A 181 -10.34 7.22 1.08
N ARG A 182 -10.51 5.93 0.75
CA ARG A 182 -11.71 5.18 1.14
C ARG A 182 -11.87 5.15 2.66
N GLN A 183 -10.81 4.84 3.40
CA GLN A 183 -10.84 4.85 4.87
C GLN A 183 -11.23 6.23 5.39
N ARG A 184 -10.59 7.31 4.90
CA ARG A 184 -10.90 8.69 5.35
C ARG A 184 -12.35 9.09 5.06
N LEU A 185 -12.93 8.64 3.94
CA LEU A 185 -14.34 8.88 3.61
C LEU A 185 -15.28 8.11 4.55
N ASP A 186 -14.97 6.85 4.87
CA ASP A 186 -15.69 6.07 5.87
C ASP A 186 -15.60 6.74 7.27
N ASP A 187 -14.45 7.35 7.59
CA ASP A 187 -14.18 8.06 8.84
C ASP A 187 -15.01 9.34 8.94
N LEU A 188 -15.09 10.12 7.86
CA LEU A 188 -15.94 11.31 7.76
C LEU A 188 -17.42 10.95 7.90
N ALA A 189 -17.88 9.87 7.25
CA ALA A 189 -19.25 9.38 7.40
C ALA A 189 -19.55 8.96 8.86
N THR A 190 -18.58 8.29 9.49
CA THR A 190 -18.63 7.85 10.89
C THR A 190 -18.67 9.03 11.87
N ALA A 191 -17.87 10.07 11.62
CA ALA A 191 -17.82 11.30 12.42
C ALA A 191 -19.16 12.06 12.35
N ARG A 192 -19.72 12.23 11.15
CA ARG A 192 -21.05 12.84 10.93
C ARG A 192 -22.15 12.12 11.69
N ALA A 193 -22.18 10.79 11.62
CA ALA A 193 -23.13 9.97 12.36
C ALA A 193 -22.96 10.08 13.89
N SER A 194 -21.81 10.57 14.36
CA SER A 194 -21.56 10.78 15.79
C SER A 194 -22.03 12.13 16.30
N GLY A 195 -22.48 13.03 15.42
CA GLY A 195 -22.93 14.37 15.79
C GLY A 195 -21.80 15.37 16.03
N ASP A 196 -20.58 15.06 15.60
CA ASP A 196 -19.45 16.00 15.61
C ASP A 196 -19.55 16.91 14.36
N PRO A 197 -19.91 18.20 14.52
CA PRO A 197 -20.10 19.09 13.39
C PRO A 197 -18.73 19.42 12.79
N GLY A 198 -18.40 18.81 11.66
CA GLY A 198 -17.18 19.11 10.91
C GLY A 198 -17.04 20.62 10.66
N GLY A 199 -15.97 21.22 11.19
CA GLY A 199 -15.68 22.64 11.05
C GLY A 199 -14.86 22.95 9.79
N VAL A 200 -15.56 23.43 8.76
CA VAL A 200 -15.28 24.56 7.83
C VAL A 200 -13.98 24.61 6.96
N ALA A 201 -14.18 25.11 5.73
CA ALA A 201 -13.28 25.36 4.60
C ALA A 201 -12.15 26.41 4.88
N PRO A 202 -11.19 26.65 3.95
CA PRO A 202 -9.89 27.26 4.25
C PRO A 202 -9.99 28.79 4.45
N GLU A 203 -9.31 29.32 5.46
CA GLU A 203 -9.04 30.75 5.57
C GLU A 203 -7.97 31.17 4.54
N ALA A 204 -8.32 32.14 3.71
CA ALA A 204 -7.37 32.89 2.88
C ALA A 204 -6.44 33.73 3.79
N PRO A 205 -5.23 34.08 3.32
CA PRO A 205 -4.25 34.73 4.17
C PRO A 205 -4.60 36.20 4.31
N ASP A 206 -4.51 36.73 5.53
CA ASP A 206 -4.45 38.18 5.66
C ASP A 206 -3.39 38.66 6.66
N ALA A 207 -2.78 39.74 6.21
CA ALA A 207 -1.55 40.31 6.69
C ALA A 207 -1.69 40.99 8.05
N MET A 208 -0.66 40.81 8.87
CA MET A 208 0.08 41.88 9.55
C MET A 208 -0.69 42.97 10.34
N SER A 209 -0.45 42.93 11.65
CA SER A 209 -0.20 44.06 12.56
C SER A 209 -1.39 44.84 13.14
N GLY A 210 -1.44 44.84 14.48
CA GLY A 210 -2.11 45.89 15.25
C GLY A 210 -2.34 45.54 16.72
N ARG A 211 -1.33 45.77 17.56
CA ARG A 211 -1.47 45.78 19.03
C ARG A 211 -2.47 46.84 19.49
N THR A 212 -3.25 46.53 20.53
CA THR A 212 -3.36 47.39 21.73
C THR A 212 -3.81 46.58 22.94
N VAL A 213 -3.21 46.95 24.07
CA VAL A 213 -3.37 46.44 25.42
C VAL A 213 -4.49 47.19 26.13
N THR A 214 -5.35 46.49 26.87
CA THR A 214 -5.85 46.91 28.19
C THR A 214 -6.38 45.69 28.97
N ASP A 215 -6.07 45.65 30.26
CA ASP A 215 -6.38 44.64 31.29
C ASP A 215 -7.09 45.41 32.45
N PRO A 216 -7.51 44.80 33.59
CA PRO A 216 -8.35 43.61 33.86
C PRO A 216 -9.66 43.99 34.64
N ALA A 217 -10.62 43.07 34.78
CA ALA A 217 -11.52 43.04 35.94
C ALA A 217 -12.20 41.68 36.19
N THR A 218 -11.78 41.04 37.29
CA THR A 218 -12.52 40.26 38.30
C THR A 218 -13.89 39.61 37.95
N ALA A 219 -13.97 38.28 38.10
CA ALA A 219 -15.10 37.59 38.72
C ALA A 219 -14.68 36.20 39.23
N ALA A 220 -15.11 35.88 40.45
CA ALA A 220 -14.75 34.67 41.20
C ALA A 220 -15.67 33.47 40.90
N VAL A 221 -15.04 32.29 40.95
CA VAL A 221 -15.46 30.93 41.36
C VAL A 221 -16.96 30.63 41.57
N VAL A 222 -17.44 29.59 40.89
CA VAL A 222 -18.40 28.59 41.42
C VAL A 222 -17.96 27.18 40.96
N PRO A 223 -17.78 26.19 41.85
CA PRO A 223 -17.49 24.81 41.45
C PRO A 223 -18.81 24.04 41.29
N GLY A 224 -19.19 23.75 40.05
CA GLY A 224 -20.32 22.87 39.72
C GLY A 224 -19.84 21.44 39.48
N THR A 225 -20.07 20.55 40.44
CA THR A 225 -19.98 19.09 40.28
C THR A 225 -20.96 18.62 39.20
N ALA A 226 -20.47 18.32 38.00
CA ALA A 226 -21.23 17.63 36.97
C ALA A 226 -21.16 16.11 37.20
N ALA A 227 -22.29 15.52 37.58
CA ALA A 227 -22.48 14.08 37.57
C ALA A 227 -22.33 13.54 36.13
N PRO A 228 -21.86 12.29 35.94
CA PRO A 228 -21.74 11.70 34.61
C PRO A 228 -23.14 11.50 34.02
N GLY A 229 -23.43 12.26 32.96
CA GLY A 229 -24.65 12.07 32.17
C GLY A 229 -24.59 10.72 31.48
N THR A 230 -25.47 9.80 31.88
CA THR A 230 -25.67 8.50 31.24
C THR A 230 -26.19 8.74 29.83
N ALA A 231 -25.31 8.62 28.82
CA ALA A 231 -25.69 8.71 27.43
C ALA A 231 -26.63 7.54 27.08
N ALA A 232 -27.79 7.86 26.49
CA ALA A 232 -28.74 6.89 25.97
C ALA A 232 -28.08 5.93 24.96
N PRO A 233 -28.55 4.67 24.84
CA PRO A 233 -27.89 3.66 24.01
C PRO A 233 -27.98 4.05 22.53
N ARG A 234 -26.86 4.55 21.98
CA ARG A 234 -26.65 4.64 20.53
C ARG A 234 -26.83 3.23 19.97
N THR A 235 -27.65 3.06 18.94
CA THR A 235 -27.72 1.81 18.18
C THR A 235 -26.29 1.37 17.90
N ALA A 236 -25.88 0.22 18.46
CA ALA A 236 -24.47 -0.01 18.81
C ALA A 236 -23.59 -0.17 17.57
N ARG A 237 -23.08 0.95 17.05
CA ARG A 237 -22.04 0.96 16.04
C ARG A 237 -20.82 0.25 16.61
N LYS A 238 -20.15 -0.54 15.77
CA LYS A 238 -18.87 -1.19 16.09
C LYS A 238 -17.90 -0.16 16.71
N PRO A 239 -17.23 -0.49 17.82
CA PRO A 239 -16.21 0.37 18.39
C PRO A 239 -15.13 0.71 17.36
N GLN A 240 -14.66 1.95 17.40
CA GLN A 240 -13.65 2.50 16.49
C GLN A 240 -12.35 2.77 17.27
N VAL A 241 -11.26 2.11 16.90
CA VAL A 241 -9.96 2.25 17.58
C VAL A 241 -8.90 2.79 16.61
N LEU A 242 -8.15 3.80 17.05
CA LEU A 242 -7.03 4.37 16.31
C LEU A 242 -5.73 4.23 17.09
N PHE A 243 -4.74 3.54 16.50
CA PHE A 243 -3.38 3.46 17.03
C PHE A 243 -2.47 4.49 16.35
N VAL A 244 -1.74 5.28 17.12
CA VAL A 244 -0.85 6.34 16.61
C VAL A 244 0.56 6.14 17.14
N CYS A 245 1.57 6.16 16.28
CA CYS A 245 2.97 6.29 16.69
C CYS A 245 3.67 7.34 15.81
N VAL A 246 4.99 7.47 15.89
CA VAL A 246 5.72 8.44 15.04
C VAL A 246 5.66 8.03 13.58
N ALA A 247 6.24 6.86 13.26
CA ALA A 247 6.51 6.47 11.88
C ALA A 247 5.39 5.67 11.19
N ASN A 248 4.40 5.17 11.93
CA ASN A 248 3.43 4.18 11.45
C ASN A 248 4.04 3.00 10.69
N ALA A 249 5.23 2.58 11.09
CA ALA A 249 6.00 1.49 10.49
C ALA A 249 6.34 0.36 11.49
N GLY A 250 5.88 0.50 12.74
CA GLY A 250 6.18 -0.43 13.83
C GLY A 250 5.01 -0.59 14.80
N ARG A 251 5.15 -0.01 16.01
CA ARG A 251 4.18 -0.09 17.12
C ARG A 251 2.71 -0.02 16.70
N SER A 252 2.29 1.05 16.00
CA SER A 252 0.88 1.22 15.62
C SER A 252 0.39 0.25 14.55
N GLN A 253 1.26 -0.23 13.66
CA GLN A 253 0.90 -1.28 12.68
C GLN A 253 0.68 -2.61 13.40
N LEU A 254 1.61 -2.97 14.28
CA LEU A 254 1.56 -4.23 15.03
C LEU A 254 0.35 -4.29 15.97
N ALA A 255 0.09 -3.21 16.72
CA ALA A 255 -1.09 -3.12 17.59
C ALA A 255 -2.41 -3.21 16.81
N ALA A 256 -2.50 -2.52 15.66
CA ALA A 256 -3.67 -2.58 14.81
C ALA A 256 -3.92 -3.98 14.24
N ALA A 257 -2.87 -4.66 13.78
CA ALA A 257 -2.97 -6.02 13.25
C ALA A 257 -3.41 -7.02 14.33
N LEU A 258 -2.83 -6.94 15.54
CA LEU A 258 -3.24 -7.78 16.68
C LEU A 258 -4.71 -7.56 17.04
N LEU A 259 -5.16 -6.30 17.13
CA LEU A 259 -6.55 -6.02 17.47
C LEU A 259 -7.51 -6.51 16.38
N ALA A 260 -7.18 -6.29 15.11
CA ALA A 260 -7.96 -6.79 13.99
C ALA A 260 -8.04 -8.32 14.00
N HIS A 261 -6.93 -9.00 14.28
CA HIS A 261 -6.86 -10.46 14.39
C HIS A 261 -7.81 -11.00 15.47
N TYR A 262 -7.82 -10.41 16.67
CA TYR A 262 -8.68 -10.88 17.77
C TYR A 262 -10.14 -10.42 17.67
N ALA A 263 -10.37 -9.20 17.19
CA ALA A 263 -11.72 -8.64 17.11
C ALA A 263 -12.49 -9.20 15.90
N GLY A 264 -11.79 -9.56 14.82
CA GLY A 264 -12.40 -9.77 13.52
C GLY A 264 -13.19 -8.53 13.10
N ASP A 265 -14.40 -8.74 12.57
CA ASP A 265 -15.26 -7.64 12.13
C ASP A 265 -15.96 -6.89 13.28
N ARG A 266 -15.71 -7.21 14.56
CA ARG A 266 -16.44 -6.61 15.69
C ARG A 266 -15.95 -5.20 16.06
N VAL A 267 -14.72 -4.86 15.69
CA VAL A 267 -14.09 -3.55 15.95
C VAL A 267 -13.53 -3.02 14.64
N VAL A 268 -13.67 -1.72 14.39
CA VAL A 268 -13.00 -1.07 13.26
C VAL A 268 -11.68 -0.50 13.75
N VAL A 269 -10.59 -0.98 13.17
CA VAL A 269 -9.22 -0.69 13.63
C VAL A 269 -8.47 0.15 12.60
N ARG A 270 -7.77 1.18 13.07
CA ARG A 270 -6.94 2.08 12.26
C ARG A 270 -5.56 2.24 12.87
N SER A 271 -4.61 2.63 12.02
CA SER A 271 -3.28 3.05 12.45
C SER A 271 -2.81 4.27 11.68
N ALA A 272 -2.10 5.18 12.34
CA ALA A 272 -1.51 6.35 11.71
C ALA A 272 -0.16 6.76 12.34
N GLY A 273 0.51 7.72 11.69
CA GLY A 273 1.83 8.24 12.05
C GLY A 273 1.87 9.77 12.06
N SER A 274 2.53 10.37 13.04
CA SER A 274 2.78 11.83 13.03
C SER A 274 3.84 12.23 12.00
N ALA A 275 4.82 11.36 11.74
CA ALA A 275 5.84 11.51 10.71
C ALA A 275 6.06 10.15 10.00
N PRO A 276 5.16 9.75 9.08
CA PRO A 276 5.17 8.41 8.50
C PRO A 276 6.47 8.08 7.75
N ALA A 277 6.99 6.86 7.95
CA ALA A 277 8.16 6.36 7.22
C ALA A 277 7.81 5.88 5.80
N PRO A 278 8.78 5.78 4.88
CA PRO A 278 8.55 5.30 3.51
C PRO A 278 7.91 3.91 3.42
N GLU A 279 8.16 3.01 4.36
CA GLU A 279 7.63 1.65 4.37
C GLU A 279 7.49 1.12 5.80
N VAL A 280 6.74 0.01 5.94
CA VAL A 280 6.73 -0.76 7.20
C VAL A 280 8.12 -1.38 7.39
N HIS A 281 8.63 -1.32 8.63
CA HIS A 281 9.94 -1.86 8.97
C HIS A 281 9.98 -3.38 8.78
N ASP A 282 11.07 -3.93 8.24
CA ASP A 282 11.16 -5.36 7.87
C ASP A 282 10.92 -6.30 9.05
N THR A 283 11.48 -5.99 10.21
CA THR A 283 11.21 -6.73 11.46
C THR A 283 9.73 -6.80 11.78
N VAL A 284 8.99 -5.71 11.54
CA VAL A 284 7.56 -5.63 11.83
C VAL A 284 6.77 -6.35 10.74
N ARG A 285 7.20 -6.25 9.48
CA ARG A 285 6.60 -6.97 8.35
C ARG A 285 6.59 -8.47 8.56
N ALA A 286 7.68 -9.04 9.10
CA ALA A 286 7.74 -10.46 9.46
C ALA A 286 6.67 -10.82 10.51
N LEU A 287 6.53 -10.02 11.57
CA LEU A 287 5.50 -10.25 12.60
C LEU A 287 4.07 -10.10 12.06
N LEU A 288 3.84 -9.13 11.17
CA LEU A 288 2.53 -8.93 10.55
C LEU A 288 2.13 -10.13 9.69
N ALA A 289 3.07 -10.71 8.94
CA ALA A 289 2.83 -11.92 8.15
C ALA A 289 2.51 -13.15 9.01
N GLU A 290 3.00 -13.21 10.25
CA GLU A 290 2.63 -14.27 11.20
C GLU A 290 1.20 -14.08 11.75
N ILE A 291 0.76 -12.83 11.98
CA ILE A 291 -0.56 -12.51 12.53
C ILE A 291 -1.66 -12.65 11.46
N ASP A 292 -1.36 -12.18 10.25
CA ASP A 292 -2.23 -12.27 9.10
C ASP A 292 -1.42 -12.70 7.87
N PRO A 293 -1.32 -14.01 7.59
CA PRO A 293 -0.62 -14.51 6.40
C PRO A 293 -1.21 -13.96 5.10
N SER A 294 -2.49 -13.56 5.08
CA SER A 294 -3.12 -12.98 3.89
C SER A 294 -2.66 -11.55 3.61
N ALA A 295 -2.07 -10.86 4.59
CA ALA A 295 -1.45 -9.55 4.42
C ALA A 295 -0.12 -9.60 3.63
N ALA A 296 0.46 -10.79 3.44
CA ALA A 296 1.69 -10.99 2.66
C ALA A 296 1.44 -11.10 1.14
N GLU A 297 0.18 -11.26 0.72
CA GLU A 297 -0.19 -11.38 -0.69
C GLU A 297 -0.01 -10.04 -1.45
N PRO A 298 0.59 -10.04 -2.66
CA PRO A 298 0.72 -8.84 -3.48
C PRO A 298 -0.66 -8.20 -3.75
N GLY A 299 -0.82 -6.93 -3.36
CA GLY A 299 -2.08 -6.20 -3.51
C GLY A 299 -3.05 -6.32 -2.33
N ALA A 300 -2.76 -7.14 -1.32
CA ALA A 300 -3.55 -7.25 -0.08
C ALA A 300 -3.23 -6.14 0.93
N HIS A 301 -3.01 -4.90 0.46
CA HIS A 301 -2.71 -3.72 1.28
C HIS A 301 -3.94 -3.24 2.08
N ARG A 302 -4.61 -4.13 2.80
CA ARG A 302 -5.72 -3.88 3.73
C ARG A 302 -5.23 -3.04 4.93
N GLY A 303 -4.90 -1.78 4.70
CA GLY A 303 -4.52 -0.82 5.72
C GLY A 303 -3.07 -0.92 6.23
N ILE A 304 -2.28 -1.91 5.80
CA ILE A 304 -0.88 -2.09 6.21
C ILE A 304 0.05 -1.29 5.31
N PHE A 305 0.17 0.00 5.63
CA PHE A 305 1.17 0.91 5.08
C PHE A 305 1.27 2.13 5.99
N PRO A 306 2.45 2.78 6.09
CA PRO A 306 2.59 4.01 6.85
C PRO A 306 1.75 5.13 6.24
N LYS A 307 0.84 5.69 7.03
CA LYS A 307 -0.05 6.77 6.59
C LYS A 307 -0.11 7.88 7.66
N PRO A 308 -0.29 9.14 7.25
CA PRO A 308 -0.31 10.26 8.18
C PRO A 308 -1.55 10.20 9.07
N LEU A 309 -1.42 10.77 10.27
CA LEU A 309 -2.54 11.08 11.13
C LEU A 309 -3.44 12.13 10.47
N THR A 310 -4.74 11.89 10.48
CA THR A 310 -5.76 12.78 9.91
C THR A 310 -6.82 13.10 10.96
N ASP A 311 -7.39 14.31 10.88
CA ASP A 311 -8.45 14.76 11.77
C ASP A 311 -9.69 13.86 11.66
N ASP A 312 -10.05 13.44 10.45
CA ASP A 312 -11.14 12.49 10.20
C ASP A 312 -10.99 11.17 10.97
N ALA A 313 -9.80 10.57 10.98
CA ALA A 313 -9.53 9.34 11.71
C ALA A 313 -9.66 9.52 13.23
N VAL A 314 -9.21 10.67 13.78
CA VAL A 314 -9.37 10.97 15.22
C VAL A 314 -10.84 11.19 15.55
N ARG A 315 -11.59 11.92 14.73
CA ARG A 315 -13.03 12.15 14.90
C ARG A 315 -13.85 10.87 14.81
N ALA A 316 -13.46 9.93 13.95
CA ALA A 316 -14.13 8.64 13.84
C ALA A 316 -13.89 7.72 15.04
N ALA A 317 -12.73 7.85 15.71
CA ALA A 317 -12.33 6.98 16.81
C ALA A 317 -13.15 7.21 18.09
N ASP A 318 -13.49 6.12 18.77
CA ASP A 318 -14.01 6.11 20.14
C ASP A 318 -12.85 6.01 21.15
N VAL A 319 -11.79 5.26 20.78
CA VAL A 319 -10.53 5.13 21.53
C VAL A 319 -9.33 5.50 20.65
N VAL A 320 -8.48 6.38 21.14
CA VAL A 320 -7.20 6.75 20.51
C VAL A 320 -6.05 6.31 21.42
N VAL A 321 -5.17 5.47 20.89
CA VAL A 321 -4.01 4.94 21.61
C VAL A 321 -2.74 5.53 21.00
N THR A 322 -2.03 6.35 21.76
CA THR A 322 -0.75 6.95 21.37
C THR A 322 0.42 6.12 21.86
N MET A 323 1.48 6.05 21.04
CA MET A 323 2.71 5.32 21.32
C MET A 323 3.91 6.16 20.86
N GLY A 324 4.31 7.11 21.71
CA GLY A 324 5.50 7.94 21.51
C GLY A 324 5.38 9.03 20.44
N CYS A 325 4.17 9.38 20.00
CA CYS A 325 3.95 10.50 19.06
C CYS A 325 3.78 11.87 19.72
N GLY A 326 3.84 11.96 21.04
CA GLY A 326 3.74 13.22 21.79
C GLY A 326 2.39 13.92 21.60
N ASP A 327 2.43 15.25 21.47
CA ASP A 327 1.30 16.16 21.30
C ASP A 327 0.78 16.26 19.85
N ALA A 328 1.31 15.45 18.93
CA ALA A 328 0.89 15.46 17.53
C ALA A 328 -0.57 15.01 17.31
N CYS A 329 -1.19 14.35 18.29
CA CYS A 329 -2.58 13.93 18.20
C CYS A 329 -3.51 14.97 18.86
N PRO A 330 -4.49 15.55 18.14
CA PRO A 330 -5.45 16.47 18.74
C PRO A 330 -6.32 15.74 19.77
N VAL A 331 -6.58 16.41 20.90
CA VAL A 331 -7.47 15.92 21.96
C VAL A 331 -8.86 16.49 21.71
N LEU A 332 -9.79 15.62 21.31
CA LEU A 332 -11.19 15.96 21.05
C LEU A 332 -12.06 15.46 22.21
N PRO A 333 -13.07 16.23 22.64
CA PRO A 333 -13.97 15.83 23.72
C PRO A 333 -14.78 14.57 23.35
N GLY A 334 -15.17 13.80 24.36
CA GLY A 334 -16.02 12.61 24.19
C GLY A 334 -15.31 11.37 23.67
N LYS A 335 -13.97 11.36 23.64
CA LYS A 335 -13.15 10.20 23.24
C LYS A 335 -12.29 9.72 24.39
N ARG A 336 -12.00 8.43 24.41
CA ARG A 336 -11.03 7.84 25.33
C ARG A 336 -9.63 7.95 24.70
N TYR A 337 -8.69 8.49 25.47
CA TYR A 337 -7.28 8.56 25.08
C TYR A 337 -6.45 7.70 26.01
N GLU A 338 -5.55 6.91 25.44
CA GLU A 338 -4.56 6.11 26.17
C GLU A 338 -3.18 6.40 25.62
N ASP A 339 -2.19 6.49 26.52
CA ASP A 339 -0.79 6.58 26.15
C ASP A 339 -0.07 5.30 26.58
N TRP A 340 0.39 4.53 25.59
CA TRP A 340 1.08 3.27 25.80
C TRP A 340 2.58 3.48 25.63
N VAL A 341 3.29 3.47 26.77
CA VAL A 341 4.75 3.46 26.80
C VAL A 341 5.24 2.06 26.44
N VAL A 342 5.60 1.88 25.17
CA VAL A 342 6.08 0.60 24.59
C VAL A 342 7.35 0.86 23.78
N GLY A 343 8.29 -0.08 23.85
CA GLY A 343 9.55 -0.05 23.09
C GLY A 343 9.34 -0.01 21.57
N ASP A 344 10.35 0.45 20.82
CA ASP A 344 10.29 0.48 19.37
C ASP A 344 10.84 -0.83 18.76
N PRO A 345 10.01 -1.66 18.10
CA PRO A 345 10.47 -2.92 17.52
C PRO A 345 11.47 -2.70 16.37
N ALA A 346 11.53 -1.51 15.76
CA ALA A 346 12.50 -1.20 14.72
C ALA A 346 13.94 -1.03 15.28
N LEU A 347 14.08 -0.77 16.58
CA LEU A 347 15.36 -0.52 17.24
C LEU A 347 15.78 -1.65 18.19
N ALA A 348 14.98 -2.72 18.27
CA ALA A 348 15.16 -3.77 19.26
C ALA A 348 15.93 -4.98 18.72
N SER A 349 16.60 -5.71 19.62
CA SER A 349 17.13 -7.04 19.33
C SER A 349 15.99 -8.05 19.11
N PRO A 350 16.23 -9.24 18.53
CA PRO A 350 15.18 -10.24 18.33
C PRO A 350 14.38 -10.59 19.60
N ALA A 351 15.07 -10.74 20.74
CA ALA A 351 14.41 -10.95 22.03
C ALA A 351 13.57 -9.73 22.47
N GLY A 352 14.08 -8.52 22.23
CA GLY A 352 13.34 -7.28 22.50
C GLY A 352 12.11 -7.13 21.60
N VAL A 353 12.20 -7.51 20.33
CA VAL A 353 11.07 -7.53 19.38
C VAL A 353 9.96 -8.47 19.88
N ALA A 354 10.34 -9.68 20.32
CA ALA A 354 9.38 -10.63 20.89
C ALA A 354 8.71 -10.05 22.16
N ALA A 355 9.50 -9.50 23.08
CA ALA A 355 8.97 -8.87 24.29
C ALA A 355 8.02 -7.70 24.00
N ILE A 356 8.36 -6.85 23.03
CA ILE A 356 7.51 -5.73 22.59
C ILE A 356 6.20 -6.24 21.98
N ARG A 357 6.26 -7.31 21.16
CA ARG A 357 5.07 -7.95 20.61
C ARG A 357 4.17 -8.49 21.72
N ASP A 358 4.74 -9.23 22.69
CA ASP A 358 3.99 -9.83 23.78
C ASP A 358 3.35 -8.76 24.68
N GLU A 359 4.05 -7.64 24.92
CA GLU A 359 3.50 -6.50 25.63
C GLU A 359 2.30 -5.87 24.88
N LEU A 360 2.45 -5.64 23.56
CA LEU A 360 1.36 -5.13 22.74
C LEU A 360 0.18 -6.10 22.69
N ASP A 361 0.45 -7.40 22.60
CA ASP A 361 -0.57 -8.46 22.62
C ASP A 361 -1.41 -8.41 23.90
N HIS A 362 -0.74 -8.33 25.06
CA HIS A 362 -1.40 -8.24 26.34
C HIS A 362 -2.30 -7.00 26.45
N ARG A 363 -1.77 -5.82 26.07
CA ARG A 363 -2.52 -4.56 26.11
C ARG A 363 -3.70 -4.56 25.14
N VAL A 364 -3.52 -5.08 23.93
CA VAL A 364 -4.59 -5.21 22.92
C VAL A 364 -5.72 -6.13 23.40
N ARG A 365 -5.39 -7.26 24.03
CA ARG A 365 -6.40 -8.18 24.58
C ARG A 365 -7.18 -7.54 25.73
N ALA A 366 -6.51 -6.80 26.60
CA ALA A 366 -7.17 -6.04 27.67
C ALA A 366 -8.12 -4.99 27.09
N LEU A 367 -7.66 -4.18 26.13
CA LEU A 367 -8.49 -3.21 25.43
C LEU A 367 -9.71 -3.87 24.76
N LEU A 368 -9.51 -5.01 24.08
CA LEU A 368 -10.61 -5.72 23.43
C LEU A 368 -11.67 -6.22 24.43
N ALA A 369 -11.24 -6.73 25.59
CA ALA A 369 -12.16 -7.20 26.63
C ALA A 369 -13.02 -6.06 27.19
N GLU A 370 -12.47 -4.84 27.28
CA GLU A 370 -13.22 -3.66 27.69
C GLU A 370 -14.17 -3.14 26.61
N LEU A 371 -13.78 -3.24 25.34
CA LEU A 371 -14.62 -2.80 24.20
C LEU A 371 -15.79 -3.74 23.92
N LEU A 372 -15.62 -5.03 24.18
CA LEU A 372 -16.60 -6.08 23.92
C LEU A 372 -16.84 -6.91 25.21
N PRO A 373 -17.46 -6.33 26.25
CA PRO A 373 -17.81 -7.06 27.46
C PRO A 373 -18.76 -8.22 27.11
N SER A 374 -18.55 -9.36 27.77
CA SER A 374 -19.19 -10.66 27.48
C SER A 374 -20.69 -10.67 27.72
#